data_AF-M4Z3K3-F1
#
_entry.id   AF-M4Z3K3-F1
#
_cell.length_a   1.000
_cell.length_b   1.000
_cell.length_c   1.000
_cell.angle_alpha   90.00
_cell.angle_beta   90.00
_cell.angle_gamma   90.00
#
_symmetry.space_group_name_H-M   'P 1'
#
loop_
_entity.id
_entity.type
_entity.pdbx_description
1 polymer ?
#
loop_
_entity_poly.entity_id
_entity_poly.type
_entity_poly.pdbx_seq_one_letter_code
_entity_poly.pdbx_strand_id
1 'polypeptide(L)' 'MKILADAESALKEVESDSNRLRSKELRKAIQQQIDEQREAIKALRRLYN' A
#
# COMPACT_ATOMS: atom_id res chain seq x y z
N MET A 1 10.04 9.27 -9.92
CA MET A 1 8.74 9.72 -10.49
C MET A 1 7.80 10.16 -9.38
N LYS A 2 7.24 11.37 -9.44
CA LYS A 2 6.30 11.91 -8.43
C LYS A 2 5.11 10.97 -8.18
N ILE A 3 4.55 10.40 -9.24
CA ILE A 3 3.39 9.49 -9.19
C ILE A 3 3.65 8.26 -8.30
N LEU A 4 4.83 7.63 -8.37
CA LEU A 4 5.14 6.45 -7.55
C LEU A 4 5.32 6.81 -6.06
N ALA A 5 5.82 8.01 -5.78
CA ALA A 5 5.93 8.51 -4.40
C ALA A 5 4.55 8.84 -3.82
N ASP A 6 3.68 9.46 -4.61
CA ASP A 6 2.29 9.76 -4.22
C ASP A 6 1.52 8.46 -3.93
N ALA A 7 1.70 7.43 -4.78
CA ALA A 7 1.10 6.11 -4.57
C ALA A 7 1.58 5.44 -3.27
N GLU A 8 2.88 5.51 -2.95
CA GLU A 8 3.40 4.99 -1.67
C GLU A 8 2.85 5.75 -0.45
N SER A 9 2.64 7.06 -0.57
CA SER A 9 2.02 7.86 0.49
C SER A 9 0.57 7.43 0.72
N ALA A 10 -0.20 7.25 -0.35
CA ALA A 10 -1.58 6.76 -0.26
C ALA A 10 -1.65 5.39 0.43
N LEU A 11 -0.74 4.46 0.13
CA LEU A 11 -0.69 3.17 0.82
C LEU A 11 -0.42 3.29 2.33
N LYS A 12 0.42 4.24 2.74
CA LYS A 12 0.67 4.49 4.17
C LYS A 12 -0.56 5.06 4.88
N GLU A 13 -1.32 5.91 4.22
CA GLU A 13 -2.57 6.45 4.76
C GLU A 13 -3.61 5.34 4.95
N VAL A 14 -3.79 4.49 3.92
CA VAL A 14 -4.71 3.32 4.01
C VAL A 14 -4.28 2.35 5.10
N GLU A 15 -2.98 2.10 5.29
CA GLU A 15 -2.47 1.26 6.39
C GLU A 15 -2.80 1.87 7.76
N SER A 16 -2.59 3.17 7.92
CA SER A 16 -2.92 3.91 9.14
C SER A 16 -4.42 3.83 9.48
N ASP A 17 -5.29 4.03 8.48
CA ASP A 17 -6.74 3.95 8.68
C ASP A 17 -7.22 2.53 8.93
N SER A 18 -6.66 1.55 8.21
CA SER A 18 -6.92 0.12 8.45
C SER A 18 -6.61 -0.27 9.89
N ASN A 19 -5.51 0.23 10.46
CA ASN A 19 -5.13 -0.07 11.84
C ASN A 19 -6.17 0.36 12.89
N ARG A 20 -7.04 1.33 12.56
CA ARG A 20 -8.15 1.78 13.43
C ARG A 20 -9.37 0.86 13.38
N LEU A 21 -9.43 -0.06 12.42
CA LEU A 21 -10.56 -0.99 12.27
C LEU A 21 -10.56 -2.02 13.40
N ARG A 22 -11.75 -2.32 13.93
CA ARG A 22 -11.94 -3.33 14.98
C ARG A 22 -11.88 -4.76 14.45
N SER A 23 -12.35 -5.01 13.23
CA SER A 23 -12.32 -6.34 12.62
C SER A 23 -10.87 -6.75 12.29
N LYS A 24 -10.47 -7.93 12.75
CA LYS A 24 -9.15 -8.50 12.43
C LYS A 24 -9.13 -9.05 11.00
N GLU A 25 -10.23 -9.66 10.55
CA GLU A 25 -10.36 -10.19 9.19
C GLU A 25 -10.23 -9.08 8.16
N LEU A 26 -10.92 -7.96 8.37
CA LEU A 26 -10.89 -6.82 7.46
C LEU A 26 -9.49 -6.18 7.42
N ARG A 27 -8.85 -6.00 8.58
CA ARG A 27 -7.46 -5.51 8.64
C ARG A 27 -6.50 -6.40 7.86
N LYS A 28 -6.64 -7.72 8.01
CA LYS A 28 -5.80 -8.69 7.31
C LYS A 28 -6.01 -8.62 5.79
N ALA A 29 -7.25 -8.55 5.32
CA ALA A 29 -7.56 -8.43 3.90
C ALA A 29 -7.00 -7.13 3.31
N ILE A 30 -7.13 -6.01 4.01
CA ILE A 30 -6.57 -4.72 3.59
C ILE A 30 -5.04 -4.79 3.56
N GLN A 31 -4.40 -5.37 4.58
CA GLN A 31 -2.94 -5.51 4.62
C GLN A 31 -2.41 -6.33 3.43
N GLN A 32 -3.07 -7.44 3.09
CA GLN A 32 -2.71 -8.24 1.91
C GLN A 32 -2.74 -7.40 0.64
N GLN A 33 -3.78 -6.58 0.45
CA GLN A 33 -3.88 -5.72 -0.72
C GLN A 33 -2.81 -4.63 -0.75
N ILE A 34 -2.48 -4.05 0.40
CA ILE A 34 -1.40 -3.05 0.54
C ILE A 34 -0.05 -3.67 0.15
N ASP A 35 0.23 -4.89 0.62
CA ASP A 35 1.49 -5.57 0.35
C ASP A 35 1.66 -5.90 -1.14
N GLU A 36 0.59 -6.36 -1.80
CA GLU A 36 0.55 -6.56 -3.26
C GLU A 36 0.84 -5.25 -4.03
N GLN A 37 0.21 -4.15 -3.61
CA GLN A 37 0.40 -2.85 -4.25
C GLN A 37 1.82 -2.28 -4.02
N ARG A 38 2.41 -2.53 -2.84
CA ARG A 38 3.81 -2.18 -2.56
C ARG A 38 4.79 -2.90 -3.49
N GLU A 39 4.62 -4.20 -3.69
CA GLU A 39 5.48 -4.95 -4.61
C GLU A 39 5.27 -4.53 -6.07
N ALA A 40 4.04 -4.19 -6.48
CA ALA A 40 3.78 -3.62 -7.80
C ALA A 40 4.49 -2.27 -8.02
N ILE A 41 4.40 -1.35 -7.05
CA ILE A 41 5.10 -0.05 -7.13
C ILE A 41 6.62 -0.25 -7.19
N LYS A 42 7.16 -1.17 -6.40
CA LYS A 42 8.60 -1.50 -6.39
C LYS A 42 9.05 -2.10 -7.73
N ALA A 43 8.22 -2.95 -8.35
CA ALA A 43 8.48 -3.44 -9.71
C ALA A 43 8.48 -2.31 -10.73
N LEU A 44 7.51 -1.39 -10.67
CA LEU A 44 7.47 -0.21 -11.53
C LEU A 44 8.69 0.69 -11.32
N ARG A 45 9.10 0.95 -10.07
CA ARG A 45 10.34 1.70 -9.79
C ARG A 45 11.57 1.07 -10.44
N ARG A 46 11.67 -0.26 -10.48
CA ARG A 46 12.79 -0.96 -11.13
C ARG A 46 12.75 -0.85 -12.66
N LEU A 47 11.57 -0.71 -13.26
CA LEU A 47 11.43 -0.56 -14.71
C LEU A 47 11.74 0.87 -15.19
N TYR A 48 11.48 1.87 -14.34
CA TYR A 48 11.66 3.30 -14.68
C TYR A 48 12.90 3.96 -14.07
N ASN A 49 13.74 3.18 -13.36
CA ASN A 49 15.08 3.56 -12.94
C ASN A 49 16.10 2.96 -13.89
#